data_AF-A0A959FIU2-F1
#
_entry.id   AF-A0A959FIU2-F1
#
_cell.length_a   1.000
_cell.length_b   1.000
_cell.length_c   1.000
_cell.angle_alpha   90.00
_cell.angle_beta   90.00
_cell.angle_gamma   90.00
#
_symmetry.space_group_name_H-M   'P 1'
#
loop_
_entity.id
_entity.type
_entity.pdbx_description
1 polymer ?
#
loop_
_entity_poly.entity_id
_entity_poly.type
_entity_poly.pdbx_seq_one_letter_code
_entity_poly.pdbx_strand_id
1 'polypeptide(L)'
;MKEDQSSTSRKRGQHPSDSKLFSKKWQPALRSAEQDLSLLLSRGYGSNASLELVGNRYRLNKRQRLAVLRMSASEEEVQRRQSKECLDVDLREQPIAIDGFNLLVLLESALSGAFVFRCRDGLYRDISSVHGSYKREVKTEEAIL
;
A
#
# COMPACT_ATOMS: atom_id res chain seq x y z
N MET A 1 -3.76 24.79 -36.95
CA MET A 1 -4.00 24.66 -35.50
C MET A 1 -4.75 23.36 -35.26
N LYS A 2 -4.13 22.38 -34.61
CA LYS A 2 -4.82 21.18 -34.11
C LYS A 2 -4.64 21.20 -32.60
N GLU A 3 -5.75 21.30 -31.89
CA GLU A 3 -5.82 21.21 -30.44
C GLU A 3 -5.58 19.75 -30.02
N ASP A 4 -4.59 19.56 -29.16
CA ASP A 4 -4.27 18.28 -28.53
C ASP A 4 -5.10 18.15 -27.25
N GLN A 5 -6.21 17.41 -27.33
CA GLN A 5 -6.99 16.97 -26.18
C GLN A 5 -6.57 15.54 -25.80
N SER A 6 -5.82 15.40 -24.71
CA SER A 6 -5.92 14.24 -23.80
C SER A 6 -4.96 14.40 -22.60
N SER A 7 -5.26 15.32 -21.68
CA SER A 7 -4.71 15.23 -20.32
C SER A 7 -5.56 14.23 -19.52
N THR A 8 -5.21 12.95 -19.58
CA THR A 8 -5.80 11.90 -18.75
C THR A 8 -5.45 12.15 -17.28
N SER A 9 -6.26 12.93 -16.59
CA SER A 9 -6.28 13.02 -15.13
C SER A 9 -6.68 11.65 -14.58
N ARG A 10 -5.68 10.82 -14.28
CA ARG A 10 -5.84 9.47 -13.73
C ARG A 10 -6.34 9.62 -12.29
N LYS A 11 -7.67 9.68 -12.11
CA LYS A 11 -8.31 9.74 -10.78
C LYS A 11 -7.73 8.63 -9.90
N ARG A 12 -7.09 8.99 -8.78
CA ARG A 12 -6.54 8.06 -7.76
C ARG A 12 -7.64 7.46 -6.88
N GLY A 13 -8.78 7.15 -7.48
CA GLY A 13 -9.88 6.46 -6.83
C GLY A 13 -9.73 4.95 -6.90
N GLN A 14 -10.74 4.27 -6.37
CA GLN A 14 -10.88 2.82 -6.51
C GLN A 14 -10.66 2.37 -7.95
N HIS A 15 -9.72 1.44 -8.18
CA HIS A 15 -9.59 0.86 -9.51
C HIS A 15 -10.84 0.04 -9.82
N PRO A 16 -11.41 0.07 -11.04
CA PRO A 16 -12.72 -0.52 -11.33
C PRO A 16 -12.89 -1.98 -10.91
N SER A 17 -11.78 -2.74 -10.89
CA SER A 17 -11.78 -4.15 -10.54
C SER A 17 -11.57 -4.43 -9.03
N ASP A 18 -11.27 -3.43 -8.20
CA ASP A 18 -10.85 -3.63 -6.81
C ASP A 18 -11.91 -4.31 -5.96
N SER A 19 -13.16 -3.88 -6.07
CA SER A 19 -14.30 -4.48 -5.38
C SER A 19 -14.40 -6.00 -5.64
N LYS A 20 -14.11 -6.44 -6.87
CA LYS A 20 -14.09 -7.85 -7.26
C LYS A 20 -12.83 -8.57 -6.74
N LEU A 21 -11.66 -7.96 -6.93
CA LEU A 21 -10.35 -8.55 -6.63
C LEU A 21 -10.05 -8.66 -5.14
N PHE A 22 -10.65 -7.80 -4.32
CA PHE A 22 -10.49 -7.75 -2.87
C PHE A 22 -11.80 -8.04 -2.11
N SER A 23 -12.78 -8.65 -2.79
CA SER A 23 -14.01 -9.11 -2.17
C SER A 23 -13.76 -10.14 -1.05
N LYS A 24 -14.76 -10.37 -0.19
CA LYS A 24 -14.71 -11.36 0.90
C LYS A 24 -14.26 -12.75 0.44
N LYS A 25 -14.58 -13.13 -0.80
CA LYS A 25 -14.15 -14.39 -1.44
C LYS A 25 -12.62 -14.55 -1.47
N TRP A 26 -11.87 -13.46 -1.71
CA TRP A 26 -10.43 -13.50 -1.87
C TRP A 26 -9.65 -13.32 -0.56
N GLN A 27 -10.30 -12.86 0.51
CA GLN A 27 -9.63 -12.59 1.79
C GLN A 27 -8.86 -13.80 2.35
N PRO A 28 -9.37 -15.05 2.31
CA PRO A 28 -8.61 -16.20 2.80
C PRO A 28 -7.31 -16.41 1.99
N ALA A 29 -7.40 -16.36 0.66
CA ALA A 29 -6.24 -16.53 -0.21
C ALA A 29 -5.20 -15.41 -0.03
N LEU A 30 -5.65 -14.17 0.13
CA LEU A 30 -4.75 -13.02 0.37
C LEU A 30 -4.05 -13.11 1.72
N ARG A 31 -4.76 -13.53 2.78
CA ARG A 31 -4.16 -13.75 4.10
C ARG A 31 -3.11 -14.86 4.07
N SER A 32 -3.41 -16.01 3.47
CA SER A 32 -2.44 -17.10 3.36
C SER A 32 -1.26 -16.72 2.46
N ALA A 33 -1.49 -15.98 1.37
CA ALA A 33 -0.42 -15.50 0.51
C ALA A 33 0.51 -14.50 1.22
N GLU A 34 -0.03 -13.59 2.03
CA GLU A 34 0.77 -12.70 2.86
C GLU A 34 1.66 -13.50 3.82
N GLN A 35 1.10 -14.47 4.56
CA GLN A 35 1.84 -15.32 5.49
C GLN A 35 2.96 -16.11 4.80
N ASP A 36 2.66 -16.76 3.67
CA ASP A 36 3.64 -17.52 2.90
C ASP A 36 4.76 -16.63 2.36
N LEU A 37 4.43 -15.45 1.82
CA LEU A 37 5.45 -14.52 1.31
C LEU A 37 6.32 -13.99 2.45
N SER A 38 5.70 -13.57 3.54
CA SER A 38 6.34 -13.12 4.76
C SER A 38 7.33 -14.16 5.33
N LEU A 39 6.96 -15.45 5.32
CA LEU A 39 7.84 -16.55 5.73
C LEU A 39 9.06 -16.69 4.80
N LEU A 40 8.86 -16.65 3.48
CA LEU A 40 9.96 -16.75 2.51
C LEU A 40 10.93 -15.56 2.65
N LEU A 41 10.41 -14.35 2.81
CA LEU A 41 11.23 -13.15 3.03
C LEU A 41 12.05 -13.27 4.32
N SER A 42 11.46 -13.78 5.40
CA SER A 42 12.15 -14.01 6.68
C SER A 42 13.24 -15.09 6.61
N ARG A 43 13.22 -15.93 5.56
CA ARG A 43 14.27 -16.92 5.28
C ARG A 43 15.31 -16.43 4.27
N GLY A 44 15.25 -15.16 3.88
CA GLY A 44 16.19 -14.56 2.93
C GLY A 44 15.95 -14.91 1.46
N TYR A 45 14.78 -15.45 1.11
CA TYR A 45 14.45 -15.68 -0.30
C TYR A 45 14.21 -14.36 -1.02
N GLY A 46 14.60 -14.31 -2.30
CA GLY A 46 14.42 -13.11 -3.13
C GLY A 46 12.95 -12.71 -3.28
N SER A 47 12.64 -11.43 -3.11
CA SER A 47 11.27 -10.90 -3.08
C SER A 47 10.47 -11.21 -4.36
N ASN A 48 11.05 -10.95 -5.54
CA ASN A 48 10.36 -11.18 -6.82
C ASN A 48 10.04 -12.66 -7.06
N ALA A 49 11.00 -13.56 -6.83
CA ALA A 49 10.81 -14.99 -7.00
C ALA A 49 9.80 -15.55 -5.99
N SER A 50 9.87 -15.11 -4.73
CA SER A 50 8.92 -15.50 -3.69
C SER A 50 7.50 -15.03 -4.01
N LEU A 51 7.34 -13.78 -4.46
CA LEU A 51 6.04 -13.23 -4.86
C LEU A 51 5.46 -13.97 -6.07
N GLU A 52 6.29 -14.36 -7.03
CA GLU A 52 5.86 -15.16 -8.17
C GLU A 52 5.35 -16.53 -7.74
N LEU A 53 6.13 -17.24 -6.93
CA LEU A 53 5.81 -18.56 -6.39
C LEU A 53 4.49 -18.54 -5.60
N VAL A 54 4.39 -17.64 -4.62
CA VAL A 54 3.19 -17.48 -3.78
C VAL A 54 2.01 -17.03 -4.62
N GLY A 55 2.19 -16.05 -5.50
CA GLY A 55 1.14 -15.57 -6.39
C GLY A 55 0.59 -16.68 -7.29
N ASN A 56 1.45 -17.59 -7.78
CA ASN A 56 1.04 -18.75 -8.58
C ASN A 56 0.24 -19.75 -7.73
N ARG A 57 0.72 -20.08 -6.52
CA ARG A 57 0.04 -21.01 -5.58
C ARG A 57 -1.40 -20.60 -5.31
N TYR A 58 -1.63 -19.32 -5.04
CA TYR A 58 -2.96 -18.79 -4.70
C TYR A 58 -3.73 -18.24 -5.92
N ARG A 59 -3.22 -18.43 -7.14
CA ARG A 59 -3.81 -17.96 -8.41
C ARG A 59 -4.12 -16.46 -8.40
N LEU A 60 -3.23 -15.67 -7.81
CA LEU A 60 -3.37 -14.22 -7.69
C LEU A 60 -2.98 -13.53 -8.99
N ASN A 61 -3.75 -12.51 -9.35
CA ASN A 61 -3.41 -11.63 -10.47
C ASN A 61 -2.36 -10.58 -10.07
N LYS A 62 -1.86 -9.82 -11.05
CA LYS A 62 -0.83 -8.78 -10.84
C LYS A 62 -1.20 -7.76 -9.74
N ARG A 63 -2.46 -7.36 -9.64
CA ARG A 63 -2.93 -6.35 -8.69
C ARG A 63 -3.05 -6.89 -7.28
N GLN A 64 -3.50 -8.13 -7.12
CA GLN A 64 -3.50 -8.85 -5.84
C GLN A 64 -2.07 -9.17 -5.38
N ARG A 65 -1.17 -9.55 -6.29
CA ARG A 65 0.26 -9.73 -5.99
C ARG A 65 0.89 -8.44 -5.47
N LEU A 66 0.57 -7.29 -6.08
CA LEU A 66 1.04 -5.99 -5.57
C LEU A 66 0.54 -5.72 -4.15
N ALA A 67 -0.73 -6.02 -3.86
CA ALA A 67 -1.26 -5.90 -2.49
C ALA A 67 -0.54 -6.84 -1.51
N VAL A 68 -0.36 -8.12 -1.87
CA VAL A 68 0.36 -9.09 -1.03
C VAL A 68 1.80 -8.64 -0.77
N LEU A 69 2.49 -8.16 -1.81
CA LEU A 69 3.84 -7.60 -1.65
C LEU A 69 3.88 -6.43 -0.67
N ARG A 70 2.90 -5.52 -0.71
CA ARG A 70 2.81 -4.37 0.20
C ARG A 70 2.42 -4.76 1.62
N MET A 71 1.60 -5.80 1.79
CA MET A 71 1.18 -6.31 3.08
C MET A 71 2.27 -7.12 3.78
N SER A 72 3.12 -7.78 3.01
CA SER A 72 4.15 -8.68 3.53
C SER A 72 5.42 -7.92 3.91
N ALA A 73 6.18 -8.48 4.84
CA ALA A 73 7.50 -8.02 5.24
C ALA A 73 8.25 -9.20 5.87
N SER A 74 9.58 -9.18 5.87
CA SER A 74 10.36 -10.14 6.67
C SER A 74 10.19 -9.85 8.17
N GLU A 75 10.47 -10.84 9.02
CA GLU A 75 10.46 -10.64 10.47
C GLU A 75 11.46 -9.56 10.91
N GLU A 76 12.64 -9.55 10.30
CA GLU A 76 13.68 -8.54 10.54
C GLU A 76 13.21 -7.14 10.13
N GLU A 77 12.49 -7.02 9.01
CA GLU A 77 11.91 -5.74 8.58
C GLU A 77 10.84 -5.23 9.53
N VAL A 78 9.98 -6.12 10.04
CA VAL A 78 8.95 -5.78 11.04
C VAL A 78 9.63 -5.26 12.30
N GLN A 79 10.59 -6.01 12.84
CA GLN A 79 11.34 -5.63 14.04
C GLN A 79 12.08 -4.31 13.87
N ARG A 80 12.71 -4.09 12.70
CA ARG A 80 13.41 -2.82 12.38
C ARG A 80 12.47 -1.62 12.25
N ARG A 81 11.19 -1.85 11.93
CA ARG A 81 10.19 -0.78 11.87
C ARG A 81 9.66 -0.48 13.28
N GLN A 82 9.35 -1.53 14.05
CA GLN A 82 8.92 -1.41 15.44
C GLN A 82 9.98 -0.78 16.34
N SER A 83 11.26 -1.08 16.13
CA SER A 83 12.35 -0.44 16.90
C SER A 83 12.52 1.05 16.65
N LYS A 84 11.87 1.59 15.60
CA LYS A 84 11.84 3.01 15.26
C LYS A 84 10.49 3.65 15.60
N GLU A 85 9.56 2.90 16.17
CA GLU A 85 8.27 3.42 16.60
C GLU A 85 8.47 4.32 17.82
N CYS A 86 7.99 5.56 17.74
CA CYS A 86 8.00 6.50 18.85
C CYS A 86 6.66 6.43 19.58
N LEU A 87 6.69 6.39 20.91
CA LEU A 87 5.47 6.45 21.70
C LEU A 87 4.98 7.90 21.80
N ASP A 88 3.68 8.07 22.05
CA ASP A 88 3.07 9.40 22.26
C ASP A 88 3.81 10.20 23.35
N VAL A 89 4.27 9.52 24.41
CA VAL A 89 5.07 10.15 25.47
C VAL A 89 6.40 10.74 24.97
N ASP A 90 7.05 10.10 24.02
CA ASP A 90 8.34 10.52 23.47
C ASP A 90 8.19 11.69 22.49
N LEU A 91 6.98 11.89 21.97
CA LEU A 91 6.66 12.92 20.98
C LEU A 91 6.11 14.20 21.62
N ARG A 92 5.71 14.17 22.90
CA ARG A 92 5.16 15.34 23.59
C ARG A 92 6.15 16.49 23.63
N GLU A 93 5.67 17.67 23.22
CA GLU A 93 6.44 18.93 23.17
C GLU A 93 7.69 18.88 22.28
N GLN A 94 7.84 17.84 21.45
CA GLN A 94 8.92 17.75 20.49
C GLN A 94 8.48 18.32 19.14
N PRO A 95 9.36 19.03 18.41
CA PRO A 95 9.10 19.37 17.01
C PRO A 95 9.09 18.08 16.18
N ILE A 96 7.95 17.79 15.55
CA ILE A 96 7.77 16.60 14.69
C ILE A 96 7.81 17.04 13.22
N ALA A 97 8.72 16.43 12.46
CA ALA A 97 8.72 16.54 11.01
C ALA A 97 7.95 15.36 10.40
N ILE A 98 6.89 15.66 9.64
CA ILE A 98 6.08 14.65 8.94
C ILE A 98 6.36 14.75 7.44
N ASP A 99 6.56 13.61 6.79
CA ASP A 99 6.54 13.53 5.34
C ASP A 99 5.10 13.67 4.84
N GLY A 100 4.72 14.92 4.55
CA GLY A 100 3.38 15.27 4.13
C GLY A 100 2.94 14.55 2.85
N PHE A 101 3.85 14.23 1.91
CA PHE A 101 3.44 13.56 0.68
C PHE A 101 3.05 12.11 0.91
N ASN A 102 3.83 11.38 1.71
CA ASN A 102 3.49 9.99 2.04
C ASN A 102 2.17 9.90 2.81
N LEU A 103 1.91 10.83 3.73
CA LEU A 103 0.64 10.89 4.46
C LEU A 103 -0.51 11.29 3.53
N LEU A 104 -0.33 12.34 2.73
CA LEU A 104 -1.35 12.88 1.84
C LEU A 104 -1.79 11.85 0.80
N VAL A 105 -0.86 11.12 0.18
CA VAL A 105 -1.19 10.08 -0.81
C VAL A 105 -2.03 8.97 -0.17
N LEU A 106 -1.70 8.55 1.06
CA LEU A 106 -2.48 7.54 1.78
C LEU A 106 -3.89 8.05 2.10
N LEU A 107 -4.02 9.28 2.60
CA LEU A 107 -5.30 9.89 2.93
C LEU A 107 -6.16 10.12 1.68
N GLU A 108 -5.58 10.61 0.59
CA GLU A 108 -6.26 10.77 -0.71
C GLU A 108 -6.82 9.42 -1.21
N SER A 109 -6.01 8.35 -1.15
CA SER A 109 -6.44 7.00 -1.49
C SER A 109 -7.62 6.55 -0.61
N ALA A 110 -7.51 6.70 0.71
CA ALA A 110 -8.54 6.30 1.66
C ALA A 110 -9.86 7.06 1.45
N LEU A 111 -9.79 8.40 1.38
CA LEU A 111 -10.95 9.26 1.18
C LEU A 111 -11.60 9.02 -0.19
N SER A 112 -10.83 8.65 -1.21
CA SER A 112 -11.34 8.35 -2.55
C SER A 112 -11.97 6.95 -2.67
N GLY A 113 -12.09 6.22 -1.56
CA GLY A 113 -12.67 4.88 -1.52
C GLY A 113 -11.77 3.80 -2.12
N ALA A 114 -10.49 4.08 -2.32
CA ALA A 114 -9.52 3.06 -2.72
C ALA A 114 -9.25 2.10 -1.54
N PHE A 115 -8.77 0.90 -1.86
CA PHE A 115 -8.42 -0.06 -0.82
C PHE A 115 -7.11 0.33 -0.13
N VAL A 116 -7.18 0.37 1.20
CA VAL A 116 -6.03 0.45 2.10
C VAL A 116 -5.93 -0.86 2.86
N PHE A 117 -4.71 -1.36 3.03
CA PHE A 117 -4.45 -2.67 3.60
C PHE A 117 -3.69 -2.53 4.91
N ARG A 118 -4.14 -3.26 5.94
CA ARG A 118 -3.36 -3.49 7.15
C ARG A 118 -2.25 -4.48 6.83
N CYS A 119 -1.02 -4.09 7.05
CA CYS A 119 0.17 -4.88 6.75
C CYS A 119 0.64 -5.69 7.96
N ARG A 120 1.62 -6.59 7.74
CA ARG A 120 2.21 -7.45 8.78
C ARG A 120 2.77 -6.68 9.96
N ASP A 121 3.32 -5.50 9.73
CA ASP A 121 3.85 -4.60 10.77
C ASP A 121 2.79 -3.75 11.48
N GLY A 122 1.50 -3.99 11.21
CA GLY A 122 0.39 -3.26 11.83
C GLY A 122 0.06 -1.92 11.17
N LEU A 123 0.92 -1.42 10.27
CA LEU A 123 0.71 -0.18 9.54
C LEU A 123 -0.28 -0.35 8.38
N TYR A 124 -0.88 0.76 7.96
CA TYR A 124 -1.80 0.80 6.83
C TYR A 124 -1.10 1.35 5.59
N ARG A 125 -1.25 0.65 4.46
CA ARG A 125 -0.64 1.06 3.19
C ARG A 125 -1.65 0.95 2.05
N ASP A 126 -1.59 1.91 1.15
CA ASP A 126 -2.26 1.77 -0.15
C ASP A 126 -1.41 0.91 -1.11
N ILE A 127 -1.98 0.64 -2.27
CA ILE A 127 -1.28 0.01 -3.41
C ILE A 127 -1.20 0.97 -4.59
N SER A 128 -1.46 2.25 -4.34
CA SER A 128 -1.48 3.31 -5.33
C SER A 128 -0.05 3.73 -5.60
N SER A 129 0.60 3.09 -6.57
CA SER A 129 1.95 3.48 -6.99
C SER A 129 1.93 4.88 -7.61
N VAL A 130 2.24 5.92 -6.84
CA VAL A 130 2.57 7.25 -7.36
C VAL A 130 4.08 7.29 -7.58
N HIS A 131 4.50 7.48 -8.83
CA HIS A 131 5.91 7.69 -9.21
C HIS A 131 5.95 8.98 -10.03
N GLY A 132 6.72 9.97 -9.60
CA GLY A 132 6.83 11.29 -10.25
C GLY A 132 6.38 12.46 -9.36
N SER A 133 6.41 13.68 -9.91
CA SER A 133 6.02 14.91 -9.20
C SER A 133 4.55 14.87 -8.77
N TYR A 134 4.28 15.19 -7.50
CA TYR A 134 2.93 15.27 -6.95
C TYR A 134 2.06 16.23 -7.77
N LYS A 135 0.83 15.80 -8.07
CA LYS A 135 -0.23 16.65 -8.62
C LYS A 135 -1.38 16.71 -7.63
N ARG A 136 -1.93 17.90 -7.41
CA ARG A 136 -3.08 18.14 -6.53
C ARG A 136 -4.32 17.38 -7.04
N GLU A 137 -4.98 16.64 -6.17
CA GLU A 137 -6.23 15.92 -6.43
C GLU A 137 -7.44 16.65 -5.83
N VAL A 138 -8.65 16.27 -6.25
CA VAL A 138 -9.91 16.85 -5.73
C VAL A 138 -10.05 16.69 -4.22
N LYS A 139 -9.49 15.61 -3.65
CA LYS A 139 -9.55 15.29 -2.22
C LYS A 139 -8.42 15.88 -1.38
N THR A 140 -7.50 16.62 -2.00
CA THR A 140 -6.34 17.19 -1.29
C THR A 140 -6.78 18.11 -0.15
N GLU A 141 -7.84 18.90 -0.36
CA GLU A 141 -8.36 19.81 0.66
C GLU A 141 -8.93 19.06 1.86
N GLU A 142 -9.70 17.99 1.63
CA GLU A 142 -10.23 17.12 2.68
C GLU A 142 -9.13 16.34 3.43
N ALA A 143 -7.99 16.09 2.79
CA ALA A 143 -6.88 15.35 3.40
C ALA A 143 -5.95 16.20 4.27
N ILE A 144 -6.02 17.54 4.15
CA ILE A 144 -5.16 18.48 4.88
C ILE A 144 -5.93 19.22 5.99
N LEU A 145 -7.25 19.33 5.87
CA LEU A 145 -8.15 20.00 6.82
C LEU A 145 -8.70 19.02 7.88
#